data_AF-Q576J7-F1
#
_entry.id   AF-Q576J7-F1
#
_cell.length_a   1.000
_cell.length_b   1.000
_cell.length_c   1.000
_cell.angle_alpha   90.00
_cell.angle_beta   90.00
_cell.angle_gamma   90.00
#
_symmetry.space_group_name_H-M   'P 1'
#
loop_
_entity.id
_entity.type
_entity.pdbx_description
1 polymer ?
#
loop_
_entity_poly.entity_id
_entity_poly.type
_entity_poly.pdbx_seq_one_letter_code
_entity_poly.pdbx_strand_id
1 'polypeptide(L)'
;MRSGKIVNLDGRFVVECQFIDIAPHGAKIRVREALYMPERFWLFDDHYARALLARLAWRKGREFGVEFIIDPTVIPLDEERLAHLAGKYYSL
;
A
#
# COMPACT_ATOMS: atom_id res chain seq x y z
N MET A 1 -1.96 -16.17 0.87
CA MET A 1 -1.23 -14.96 0.44
C MET A 1 -1.84 -13.77 1.15
N ARG A 2 -1.01 -12.85 1.65
CA ARG A 2 -1.47 -11.66 2.38
C ARG A 2 -1.80 -10.57 1.37
N SER A 3 -3.04 -10.08 1.41
CA SER A 3 -3.50 -8.98 0.56
C SER A 3 -3.19 -7.63 1.20
N GLY A 4 -3.12 -6.62 0.36
CA GLY A 4 -2.97 -5.24 0.78
C GLY A 4 -3.53 -4.29 -0.27
N LYS A 5 -3.50 -3.00 0.05
CA LYS A 5 -3.97 -1.93 -0.83
C LYS A 5 -2.90 -0.87 -0.93
N ILE A 6 -2.71 -0.35 -2.14
CA ILE A 6 -1.95 0.86 -2.36
C ILE A 6 -2.92 2.03 -2.32
N VAL A 7 -2.56 3.02 -1.52
CA VAL A 7 -3.37 4.19 -1.24
C VAL A 7 -2.50 5.42 -1.44
N ASN A 8 -2.99 6.42 -2.16
CA ASN A 8 -2.23 7.65 -2.37
C ASN A 8 -2.08 8.42 -1.03
N LEU A 9 -1.26 9.48 -1.02
CA LEU A 9 -1.03 10.24 0.22
C LEU A 9 -2.29 10.97 0.72
N ASP A 10 -3.28 11.21 -0.14
CA ASP A 10 -4.59 11.78 0.23
C ASP A 10 -5.60 10.72 0.75
N GLY A 11 -5.16 9.47 0.93
CA GLY A 11 -5.97 8.38 1.44
C GLY A 11 -6.91 7.72 0.42
N ARG A 12 -6.84 8.07 -0.87
CA ARG A 12 -7.62 7.43 -1.94
C ARG A 12 -7.01 6.11 -2.36
N PHE A 13 -7.87 5.09 -2.47
CA PHE A 13 -7.48 3.79 -3.02
C PHE A 13 -6.94 3.91 -4.45
N VAL A 14 -5.87 3.19 -4.74
CA VAL A 14 -5.24 3.13 -6.06
C VAL A 14 -5.44 1.74 -6.66
N VAL A 15 -4.93 0.70 -5.99
CA VAL A 15 -4.96 -0.68 -6.50
C VAL A 15 -4.77 -1.70 -5.38
N GLU A 16 -5.31 -2.91 -5.57
CA GLU A 16 -5.02 -4.05 -4.72
C GLU A 16 -3.65 -4.65 -5.03
N CYS A 17 -2.96 -5.12 -3.99
CA CYS A 17 -1.70 -5.84 -4.11
C CYS A 17 -1.67 -7.11 -3.27
N GLN A 18 -0.73 -7.98 -3.59
CA GLN A 18 -0.38 -9.14 -2.80
C GLN A 18 1.05 -8.98 -2.30
N PHE A 19 1.26 -9.21 -1.00
CA PHE A 19 2.60 -9.33 -0.45
C PHE A 19 3.20 -10.67 -0.88
N ILE A 20 4.34 -10.60 -1.57
CA ILE A 20 5.13 -11.76 -2.00
C ILE A 20 6.22 -12.05 -0.96
N ASP A 21 6.86 -11.01 -0.46
CA ASP A 21 7.87 -11.07 0.59
C ASP A 21 7.83 -9.79 1.44
N ILE A 22 8.14 -9.89 2.73
CA ILE A 22 8.12 -8.78 3.70
C ILE A 22 9.41 -8.80 4.50
N ALA A 23 10.12 -7.68 4.47
CA ALA A 23 11.32 -7.42 5.25
C ALA A 23 11.08 -6.25 6.22
N PRO A 24 11.94 -6.03 7.23
CA PRO A 24 11.80 -4.91 8.15
C PRO A 24 11.75 -3.52 7.48
N HIS A 25 12.45 -3.34 6.35
CA HIS A 25 12.59 -2.06 5.67
C HIS A 25 11.87 -1.99 4.32
N GLY A 26 11.06 -2.99 3.99
CA GLY A 26 10.38 -2.99 2.71
C GLY A 26 9.61 -4.27 2.43
N ALA A 27 9.05 -4.34 1.23
CA ALA A 27 8.34 -5.52 0.79
C ALA A 27 8.49 -5.70 -0.73
N LYS A 28 8.34 -6.95 -1.16
CA LYS A 28 8.03 -7.26 -2.55
C LYS A 28 6.52 -7.45 -2.65
N ILE A 29 5.89 -6.66 -3.51
CA ILE A 29 4.45 -6.75 -3.77
C ILE A 29 4.17 -7.06 -5.23
N ARG A 30 3.01 -7.67 -5.49
CA ARG A 30 2.48 -7.88 -6.83
C ARG A 30 1.12 -7.23 -6.96
N VAL A 31 0.92 -6.43 -7.99
CA VAL A 31 -0.38 -5.83 -8.33
C VAL A 31 -0.99 -6.58 -9.51
N ARG A 32 -2.32 -6.62 -9.61
CA ARG A 32 -2.99 -7.26 -10.75
C ARG A 32 -2.73 -6.46 -12.03
N GLU A 33 -3.08 -5.19 -12.02
CA GLU A 33 -2.83 -4.25 -13.12
C GLU A 33 -2.65 -2.84 -12.54
N ALA A 34 -1.53 -2.19 -12.85
CA ALA A 34 -1.30 -0.79 -12.48
C ALA A 34 -0.71 -0.07 -13.70
N LEU A 35 -1.52 0.80 -14.31
CA LEU A 35 -1.08 1.67 -15.40
C LEU A 35 -0.05 2.68 -14.86
N TYR A 36 -0.27 3.18 -13.65
CA TYR A 36 0.58 4.12 -12.94
C TYR A 36 0.69 3.74 -11.45
N MET A 37 1.91 3.73 -10.92
CA MET A 37 2.20 3.58 -9.50
C MET A 37 2.84 4.88 -9.01
N PRO A 38 2.32 5.53 -7.96
CA PRO A 38 2.96 6.72 -7.40
C PRO A 38 4.34 6.36 -6.81
N GLU A 39 5.26 7.34 -6.80
CA GLU A 39 6.59 7.14 -6.19
C GLU A 39 6.52 6.95 -4.67
N ARG A 40 5.54 7.58 -4.00
CA ARG A 40 5.26 7.45 -2.57
C ARG A 40 3.78 7.17 -2.34
N PHE A 41 3.48 6.27 -1.42
CA PHE A 41 2.12 5.85 -1.11
C PHE A 41 2.04 5.19 0.25
N TRP A 42 0.82 5.09 0.76
CA TRP A 42 0.50 4.23 1.87
C TRP A 42 0.30 2.80 1.37
N LEU A 43 1.07 1.87 1.92
CA LEU A 43 0.85 0.43 1.74
C LEU A 43 0.03 -0.07 2.92
N PHE A 44 -1.26 -0.27 2.67
CA PHE A 44 -2.19 -0.83 3.65
C PHE A 44 -2.12 -2.36 3.66
N ASP A 45 -2.12 -2.90 4.87
CA ASP A 45 -2.06 -4.32 5.15
C ASP A 45 -3.39 -4.83 5.71
N ASP A 46 -4.09 -5.66 4.95
CA ASP A 46 -5.41 -6.15 5.36
C ASP A 46 -5.35 -7.05 6.61
N HIS A 47 -4.21 -7.69 6.88
CA HIS A 47 -4.09 -8.60 8.01
C HIS A 47 -3.94 -7.86 9.35
N TYR A 48 -3.17 -6.77 9.36
CA TYR A 48 -2.94 -5.96 10.56
C TYR A 48 -3.76 -4.67 10.62
N ALA A 49 -4.56 -4.39 9.58
CA ALA A 49 -5.31 -3.14 9.44
C ALA A 49 -4.44 -1.88 9.64
N ARG A 50 -3.22 -1.89 9.08
CA ARG A 50 -2.24 -0.81 9.25
C ARG A 50 -1.71 -0.34 7.90
N ALA A 51 -1.37 0.95 7.82
CA ALA A 51 -0.71 1.53 6.66
C ALA A 51 0.74 1.91 7.00
N LEU A 52 1.68 1.52 6.14
CA LEU A 52 3.07 1.96 6.20
C LEU A 52 3.36 2.88 5.02
N LEU A 53 4.01 4.02 5.27
CA LEU A 53 4.46 4.89 4.20
C LEU A 53 5.58 4.17 3.45
N ALA A 54 5.43 4.08 2.14
CA ALA A 54 6.37 3.39 1.28
C ALA A 54 6.74 4.23 0.08
N ARG A 55 7.94 3.99 -0.46
CA ARG A 55 8.36 4.48 -1.77
C ARG A 55 8.69 3.34 -2.72
N LEU A 56 8.52 3.59 -4.01
CA LEU A 56 8.91 2.65 -5.05
C LEU A 56 10.44 2.53 -5.12
N ALA A 57 10.98 1.33 -4.96
CA ALA A 57 12.41 1.05 -5.09
C ALA A 57 12.76 0.47 -6.47
N TRP A 58 11.92 -0.44 -6.99
CA TRP A 58 12.09 -1.01 -8.34
C TRP A 58 10.77 -1.58 -8.87
N ARG A 59 10.70 -1.77 -10.20
CA ARG A 59 9.57 -2.40 -10.89
C ARG A 59 10.06 -3.47 -11.87
N LYS A 60 9.43 -4.64 -11.86
CA LYS A 60 9.61 -5.70 -12.86
C LYS A 60 8.25 -6.29 -13.25
N GLY A 61 7.71 -5.83 -14.37
CA GLY A 61 6.36 -6.21 -14.82
C GLY A 61 5.29 -5.80 -13.81
N ARG A 62 4.66 -6.79 -13.17
CA ARG A 62 3.61 -6.64 -12.14
C ARG A 62 4.16 -6.71 -10.71
N GLU A 63 5.45 -6.92 -10.55
CA GLU A 63 6.12 -6.96 -9.25
C GLU A 63 6.84 -5.65 -8.97
N PHE A 64 6.74 -5.20 -7.72
CA PHE A 64 7.29 -3.95 -7.24
C PHE A 64 8.04 -4.21 -5.95
N GLY A 65 9.26 -3.69 -5.87
CA GLY A 65 9.96 -3.55 -4.60
C GLY A 65 9.63 -2.21 -4.01
N VAL A 66 9.28 -2.20 -2.73
CA VAL A 66 8.96 -0.98 -2.00
C VAL A 66 9.82 -0.90 -0.75
N GLU A 67 10.20 0.31 -0.38
CA GLU A 67 10.94 0.60 0.84
C GLU A 67 10.00 1.31 1.81
N PHE A 68 9.97 0.86 3.07
CA PHE A 68 9.25 1.54 4.14
C PHE A 68 10.07 2.74 4.59
N ILE A 69 9.44 3.90 4.57
CA ILE A 69 10.09 5.18 4.89
C ILE A 69 9.32 5.89 6.01
N ILE A 70 10.01 6.80 6.69
CA ILE A 70 9.42 7.70 7.67
C ILE A 70 9.55 9.11 7.10
N ASP A 71 8.42 9.80 6.95
CA ASP A 71 8.38 11.19 6.54
C ASP A 71 7.42 11.94 7.48
N PRO A 72 7.92 12.76 8.42
CA PRO A 72 7.08 13.43 9.41
C PRO A 72 6.17 14.49 8.80
N THR A 73 6.37 14.86 7.53
CA THR A 73 5.51 15.82 6.82
C THR A 73 4.26 15.17 6.23
N VAL A 74 4.23 13.84 6.16
CA VAL A 74 3.08 13.09 5.67
C VAL A 74 2.17 12.73 6.85
N ILE A 75 0.93 13.22 6.80
CA ILE A 75 -0.08 12.93 7.81
C ILE A 75 -0.48 11.45 7.69
N PRO A 76 -0.37 10.65 8.77
CA PRO A 76 -0.86 9.26 8.77
C PRO A 76 -2.35 9.18 8.47
N LEU A 77 -2.78 8.06 7.86
CA LEU A 77 -4.20 7.78 7.71
C LEU A 77 -4.84 7.62 9.10
N ASP A 78 -5.98 8.29 9.31
CA ASP A 78 -6.75 8.17 10.54
C ASP A 78 -7.44 6.81 10.68
N GLU A 79 -7.98 6.54 11.88
CA GLU A 79 -8.65 5.27 12.19
C GLU A 79 -9.88 5.03 11.32
N GLU A 80 -10.63 6.08 11.00
CA GLU A 80 -11.81 5.98 10.12
C GLU A 80 -11.39 5.51 8.72
N ARG A 81 -10.32 6.07 8.17
CA ARG A 81 -9.79 5.68 6.86
C ARG A 81 -9.21 4.27 6.89
N LEU A 82 -8.52 3.87 7.96
CA LEU A 82 -8.00 2.49 8.09
C LEU A 82 -9.14 1.47 8.20
N ALA A 83 -10.18 1.77 8.99
CA ALA A 83 -11.39 0.95 9.08
C ALA A 83 -12.10 0.88 7.73
N HIS A 84 -12.15 2.00 7.00
CA HIS A 84 -12.67 2.02 5.65
C HIS A 84 -11.87 1.05 4.78
N LEU A 85 -10.55 1.18 4.69
CA LEU A 85 -9.70 0.30 3.88
C LEU A 85 -9.78 -1.20 4.25
N ALA A 86 -10.05 -1.53 5.51
CA ALA A 86 -10.24 -2.92 5.97
C ALA A 86 -11.56 -3.56 5.47
N GLY A 87 -12.56 -2.74 5.15
CA GLY A 87 -13.87 -3.20 4.66
C GLY A 87 -13.77 -3.89 3.29
N LYS A 88 -14.52 -4.99 3.10
CA LYS A 88 -14.58 -5.77 1.85
C LYS A 88 -15.53 -5.20 0.78
N TYR A 89 -16.23 -4.10 1.06
CA TYR A 89 -17.33 -3.62 0.22
C TYR A 89 -17.24 -2.10 0.01
N TYR A 90 -16.49 -1.68 -1.01
CA TYR A 90 -16.64 -0.35 -1.63
C TYR A 90 -16.94 -0.52 -3.10
N SER A 91 -18.10 -1.10 -3.36
CA SER A 91 -18.90 -0.69 -4.49
C SER A 91 -20.10 0.00 -3.87
N LEU A 92 -20.15 1.33 -3.99
CA LEU A 92 -21.36 2.15 -4.17
C LEU A 92 -20.90 3.59 -4.45
#